data_AF-A0A2P9B8G2-F1
#
_entry.id   AF-A0A2P9B8G2-F1
#
_cell.length_a   1.000
_cell.length_b   1.000
_cell.length_c   1.000
_cell.angle_alpha   90.00
_cell.angle_beta   90.00
_cell.angle_gamma   90.00
#
_symmetry.space_group_name_H-M   'P 1'
#
loop_
_entity.id
_entity.type
_entity.pdbx_description
1 polymer ?
#
loop_
_entity_poly.entity_id
_entity_poly.type
_entity_poly.pdbx_seq_one_letter_code
_entity_poly.pdbx_strand_id
1 'polypeptide(L)'
;MEGIMRKKINLSKKIIYFFCIIIPIVLILIINIVNVFLHHVTSSKIKKVIYSRHLSEFKKDTFGGLKTRNNTEIKNLNYNDISSQLTKEELYEVLKNMKELPPKNELMNLWYQSINVGKHMTEMLEELKSIIHPYLDKYEIVNKWDDELYPDQTWYWSVYNIGEILFDIETKYTNEFKSLLNQKYTLDNIKNYIYSCIVKFEEIKQELYNKYKKKFQYILEQYKLCC
;
A
#
# COMPACT_ATOMS: atom_id res chain seq x y z
N MET A 1 58.26 22.13 40.83
CA MET A 1 56.92 22.75 40.59
C MET A 1 56.51 22.75 39.11
N GLU A 2 57.44 22.91 38.16
CA GLU A 2 57.11 23.02 36.72
C GLU A 2 56.56 21.74 36.04
N GLY A 3 56.96 20.55 36.48
CA GLY A 3 56.50 19.29 35.87
C GLY A 3 55.01 19.00 36.09
N ILE A 4 54.46 19.41 37.25
CA ILE A 4 53.04 19.23 37.60
C ILE A 4 52.16 20.21 36.80
N MET A 5 52.64 21.45 36.59
CA MET A 5 51.97 22.47 35.78
C MET A 5 51.85 22.05 34.31
N ARG A 6 52.93 21.53 33.71
CA ARG A 6 52.92 21.02 32.32
C ARG A 6 51.97 19.82 32.13
N LYS A 7 51.89 18.92 33.11
CA LYS A 7 50.99 17.74 33.06
C LYS A 7 49.52 18.14 33.12
N LYS A 8 49.16 19.14 33.94
CA LYS A 8 47.79 19.69 34.01
C LYS A 8 47.34 20.35 32.69
N ILE A 9 48.22 21.12 32.04
CA ILE A 9 47.93 21.77 30.75
C ILE A 9 47.71 20.73 29.63
N ASN A 10 48.54 19.68 29.57
CA ASN A 10 48.35 18.61 28.58
C ASN A 10 47.08 17.79 28.84
N LEU A 11 46.70 17.61 30.11
CA LEU A 11 45.44 16.95 30.46
C LEU A 11 44.23 17.80 30.04
N SER A 12 44.26 19.13 30.27
CA SER A 12 43.15 20.00 29.86
C SER A 12 43.00 20.07 28.34
N LYS A 13 44.10 20.12 27.57
CA LYS A 13 44.06 20.08 26.10
C LYS A 13 43.47 18.79 25.55
N LYS A 14 43.81 17.63 26.16
CA LYS A 14 43.21 16.33 25.78
C LYS A 14 41.72 16.27 26.10
N ILE A 15 41.30 16.82 27.24
CA ILE A 15 39.89 16.91 27.63
C ILE A 15 39.12 17.81 26.65
N ILE A 16 39.68 18.96 26.29
CA ILE A 16 39.07 19.87 25.30
C ILE A 16 38.95 19.17 23.94
N TYR A 17 39.99 18.50 23.47
CA TYR A 17 39.97 17.76 22.21
C TYR A 17 38.94 16.62 22.20
N PHE A 18 38.85 15.87 23.31
CA PHE A 18 37.85 14.81 23.51
C PHE A 18 36.44 15.38 23.40
N PHE A 19 36.15 16.50 24.07
CA PHE A 19 34.84 17.15 23.98
C PHE A 19 34.57 17.77 22.61
N CYS A 20 35.55 18.39 21.95
CA CYS A 20 35.35 19.02 20.64
C CYS A 20 35.11 18.03 19.50
N ILE A 21 35.55 16.77 19.61
CA ILE A 21 35.44 15.80 18.51
C ILE A 21 34.43 14.71 18.83
N ILE A 22 34.41 14.19 20.05
CA ILE A 22 33.53 13.07 20.40
C ILE A 22 32.09 13.55 20.58
N ILE A 23 31.86 14.74 21.16
CA ILE A 23 30.49 15.27 21.30
C ILE A 23 29.81 15.42 19.92
N PRO A 24 30.43 16.06 18.90
CA PRO A 24 29.78 16.16 17.59
C PRO A 24 29.51 14.80 16.93
N ILE A 25 30.43 13.84 17.05
CA ILE A 25 30.26 12.50 16.48
C ILE A 25 29.07 11.78 17.16
N VAL A 26 28.98 11.85 18.48
CA VAL A 26 27.87 11.26 19.24
C VAL A 26 26.55 11.95 18.90
N LEU A 27 26.54 13.28 18.75
CA LEU A 27 25.35 14.02 18.33
C LEU A 27 24.88 13.62 16.92
N ILE A 28 25.80 13.47 15.95
CA ILE A 28 25.48 13.00 14.60
C ILE A 28 24.87 11.59 14.63
N LEU A 29 25.44 10.69 15.45
CA LEU A 29 24.89 9.34 15.63
C LEU A 29 23.49 9.37 16.24
N ILE A 30 23.25 10.22 17.25
CA ILE A 30 21.92 10.40 17.87
C ILE A 30 20.92 10.92 16.83
N ILE A 31 21.28 11.93 16.03
CA ILE A 31 20.42 12.47 14.98
C ILE A 31 20.06 11.39 13.96
N ASN A 32 21.02 10.57 13.52
CA ASN A 32 20.77 9.47 12.60
C ASN A 32 19.82 8.41 13.19
N ILE A 33 20.03 8.01 14.45
CA ILE A 33 19.14 7.06 15.14
C ILE A 33 17.73 7.63 15.27
N VAL A 34 17.60 8.90 15.66
CA VAL A 34 16.30 9.57 15.77
C VAL A 34 15.62 9.64 14.41
N ASN A 35 16.33 9.97 13.32
CA ASN A 35 15.77 10.00 11.97
C ASN A 35 15.28 8.63 11.51
N VAL A 36 16.05 7.57 11.74
CA VAL A 36 15.64 6.18 11.43
C VAL A 36 14.41 5.78 12.23
N PHE A 37 14.38 6.13 13.53
CA PHE A 37 13.24 5.86 14.39
C PHE A 37 11.99 6.64 13.97
N LEU A 38 12.12 7.93 13.66
CA LEU A 38 11.03 8.77 13.18
C LEU A 38 10.47 8.23 11.86
N HIS A 39 11.34 7.82 10.94
CA HIS A 39 10.97 7.19 9.67
C HIS A 39 10.19 5.90 9.91
N HIS A 40 10.67 5.03 10.81
CA HIS A 40 9.98 3.78 11.15
C HIS A 40 8.60 4.02 11.78
N VAL A 41 8.49 4.94 12.76
CA VAL A 41 7.20 5.29 13.38
C VAL A 41 6.24 5.90 12.38
N THR A 42 6.72 6.78 11.51
CA THR A 42 5.91 7.41 10.46
C THR A 42 5.44 6.38 9.45
N SER A 43 6.33 5.47 9.01
CA SER A 43 6.01 4.34 8.14
C SER A 43 4.97 3.43 8.80
N SER A 44 5.12 3.08 10.08
CA SER A 44 4.15 2.27 10.83
C SER A 44 2.76 2.94 10.95
N LYS A 45 2.72 4.24 11.23
CA LYS A 45 1.46 5.01 11.25
C LYS A 45 0.80 5.05 9.88
N ILE A 46 1.58 5.29 8.83
CA ILE A 46 1.12 5.27 7.43
C ILE A 46 0.55 3.88 7.10
N LYS A 47 1.27 2.80 7.43
CA LYS A 47 0.82 1.41 7.26
C LYS A 47 -0.50 1.12 7.98
N LYS A 48 -0.69 1.63 9.21
CA LYS A 48 -1.95 1.48 9.97
C LYS A 48 -3.10 2.27 9.35
N VAL A 49 -2.84 3.48 8.82
CA VAL A 49 -3.83 4.28 8.07
C VAL A 49 -4.19 3.60 6.75
N ILE A 50 -3.22 3.02 6.05
CA ILE A 50 -3.43 2.25 4.81
C ILE A 50 -4.25 1.00 5.08
N TYR A 51 -3.88 0.23 6.10
CA TYR A 51 -4.64 -0.95 6.53
C TYR A 51 -6.09 -0.58 6.87
N SER A 52 -6.30 0.47 7.66
CA SER A 52 -7.65 0.93 8.02
C SER A 52 -8.42 1.49 6.81
N ARG A 53 -7.75 2.16 5.86
CA ARG A 53 -8.36 2.62 4.60
C ARG A 53 -8.81 1.43 3.75
N HIS A 54 -7.93 0.48 3.47
CA HIS A 54 -8.27 -0.72 2.69
C HIS A 54 -9.31 -1.58 3.39
N LEU A 55 -9.24 -1.71 4.72
CA LEU A 55 -10.27 -2.41 5.49
C LEU A 55 -11.62 -1.67 5.44
N SER A 56 -11.62 -0.34 5.41
CA SER A 56 -12.84 0.46 5.28
C SER A 56 -13.43 0.42 3.86
N GLU A 57 -12.58 0.38 2.83
CA GLU A 57 -12.98 0.17 1.43
C GLU A 57 -13.57 -1.23 1.26
N PHE A 58 -12.89 -2.25 1.78
CA PHE A 58 -13.38 -3.63 1.80
C PHE A 58 -14.74 -3.74 2.53
N LYS A 59 -14.88 -3.12 3.71
CA LYS A 59 -16.15 -3.11 4.46
C LYS A 59 -17.25 -2.31 3.74
N LYS A 60 -16.91 -1.26 3.00
CA LYS A 60 -17.89 -0.50 2.20
C LYS A 60 -18.47 -1.36 1.08
N ASP A 61 -17.66 -2.20 0.44
CA ASP A 61 -18.13 -3.10 -0.62
C ASP A 61 -18.99 -4.24 -0.06
N THR A 62 -18.71 -4.73 1.16
CA THR A 62 -19.51 -5.78 1.82
C THR A 62 -20.91 -5.30 2.27
N PHE A 63 -21.10 -4.00 2.54
CA PHE A 63 -22.38 -3.43 3.01
C PHE A 63 -23.05 -2.48 1.99
N GLY A 64 -22.32 -2.01 0.98
CA GLY A 64 -22.80 -1.19 -0.12
C GLY A 64 -22.57 -1.95 -1.41
N GLY A 65 -23.43 -2.95 -1.63
CA GLY A 65 -23.28 -3.93 -2.71
C GLY A 65 -22.90 -3.31 -4.05
N LEU A 66 -22.10 -4.07 -4.81
CA LEU A 66 -21.92 -3.94 -6.25
C LEU A 66 -23.20 -3.45 -6.89
N LYS A 67 -23.30 -2.14 -7.11
CA LYS A 67 -24.39 -1.57 -7.88
C LYS A 67 -23.98 -1.81 -9.32
N THR A 68 -24.21 -3.02 -9.82
CA THR A 68 -24.20 -3.35 -11.24
C THR A 68 -25.15 -2.36 -11.92
N ARG A 69 -24.60 -1.24 -12.38
CA ARG A 69 -25.33 -0.23 -13.14
C ARG A 69 -25.49 -0.79 -14.55
N ASN A 70 -26.52 -1.58 -14.75
CA ASN A 70 -26.98 -1.99 -16.08
C ASN A 70 -27.54 -0.78 -16.83
N ASN A 71 -26.72 0.09 -17.42
CA ASN A 71 -27.22 1.18 -18.27
C ASN A 71 -26.46 1.26 -19.60
N THR A 72 -27.15 0.81 -20.65
CA THR A 72 -26.83 0.90 -22.09
C THR A 72 -26.99 2.31 -22.67
N GLU A 73 -27.03 3.35 -21.85
CA GLU A 73 -27.11 4.75 -22.31
C GLU A 73 -25.74 5.40 -22.17
N ILE A 74 -25.26 6.02 -23.24
CA ILE A 74 -24.02 6.80 -23.31
C ILE A 74 -24.10 7.90 -22.25
N LYS A 75 -23.67 7.59 -21.03
CA LYS A 75 -23.54 8.56 -19.96
C LYS A 75 -22.41 9.51 -20.34
N ASN A 76 -22.64 10.80 -20.15
CA ASN A 76 -21.55 11.76 -20.00
C ASN A 76 -20.80 11.39 -18.70
N LEU A 77 -19.85 10.46 -18.81
CA LEU A 77 -19.02 10.01 -17.71
C LEU A 77 -18.10 11.16 -17.29
N ASN A 78 -18.38 11.74 -16.13
CA ASN A 78 -17.55 12.80 -15.57
C ASN A 78 -16.49 12.17 -14.66
N TYR A 79 -15.29 11.94 -15.16
CA TYR A 79 -14.18 11.42 -14.35
C TYR A 79 -13.72 12.41 -13.25
N ASN A 80 -14.13 13.68 -13.31
CA ASN A 80 -13.90 14.65 -12.24
C ASN A 80 -14.87 14.47 -11.06
N ASP A 81 -15.95 13.70 -11.24
CA ASP A 81 -16.82 13.30 -10.15
C ASP A 81 -16.16 12.18 -9.33
N ILE A 82 -15.34 12.58 -8.36
CA ILE A 82 -14.68 11.67 -7.41
C ILE A 82 -15.65 11.07 -6.37
N SER A 83 -16.93 11.46 -6.36
CA SER A 83 -17.94 10.86 -5.47
C SER A 83 -18.37 9.47 -5.92
N SER A 84 -18.12 9.13 -7.19
CA SER A 84 -18.38 7.81 -7.76
C SER A 84 -17.13 7.24 -8.42
N GLN A 85 -16.93 5.93 -8.24
CA GLN A 85 -15.81 5.21 -8.81
C GLN A 85 -16.19 4.68 -10.19
N LEU A 86 -15.34 4.91 -11.19
CA LEU A 86 -15.49 4.31 -12.52
C LEU A 86 -15.28 2.80 -12.47
N THR A 87 -16.01 2.05 -13.31
CA THR A 87 -15.63 0.67 -13.63
C THR A 87 -14.42 0.64 -14.58
N LYS A 88 -13.84 -0.55 -14.78
CA LYS A 88 -12.76 -0.74 -15.73
C LYS A 88 -13.19 -0.38 -17.16
N GLU A 89 -14.39 -0.80 -17.54
CA GLU A 89 -14.99 -0.54 -18.85
C GLU A 89 -15.24 0.95 -19.04
N GLU A 90 -15.85 1.62 -18.05
CA GLU A 90 -16.10 3.07 -18.08
C GLU A 90 -14.79 3.86 -18.19
N LEU A 91 -13.75 3.47 -17.45
CA LEU A 91 -12.42 4.08 -17.56
C LEU A 91 -11.84 3.91 -18.97
N TYR A 92 -11.96 2.72 -19.56
CA TYR A 92 -11.44 2.45 -20.91
C TYR A 92 -12.19 3.27 -21.96
N GLU A 93 -13.51 3.44 -21.81
CA GLU A 93 -14.30 4.31 -22.65
C GLU A 93 -13.88 5.79 -22.52
N VAL A 94 -13.67 6.28 -21.29
CA VAL A 94 -13.16 7.63 -21.04
C VAL A 94 -11.81 7.84 -21.73
N LEU A 95 -10.86 6.92 -21.54
CA LEU A 95 -9.54 7.00 -22.17
C LEU A 95 -9.62 6.92 -23.70
N LYS A 96 -10.50 6.08 -24.25
CA LYS A 96 -10.72 5.96 -25.70
C LYS A 96 -11.28 7.25 -26.29
N ASN A 97 -12.27 7.86 -25.63
CA ASN A 97 -12.99 9.03 -26.12
C ASN A 97 -12.29 10.36 -25.84
N MET A 98 -11.25 10.38 -25.00
CA MET A 98 -10.45 11.57 -24.73
C MET A 98 -9.71 12.02 -26.01
N LYS A 99 -10.06 13.18 -26.57
CA LYS A 99 -9.49 13.73 -27.82
C LYS A 99 -8.44 14.82 -27.59
N GLU A 100 -8.55 15.52 -26.47
CA GLU A 100 -7.69 16.62 -26.10
C GLU A 100 -7.10 16.39 -24.73
N LEU A 101 -6.01 17.09 -24.44
CA LEU A 101 -5.34 17.00 -23.15
C LEU A 101 -6.09 17.85 -22.13
N PRO A 102 -6.66 17.26 -21.07
CA PRO A 102 -7.35 18.04 -20.06
C PRO A 102 -6.36 18.78 -19.16
N PRO A 103 -6.83 19.78 -18.39
CA PRO A 103 -6.03 20.47 -17.38
C PRO A 103 -5.36 19.52 -16.37
N LYS A 104 -4.24 19.94 -15.78
CA LYS A 104 -3.43 19.09 -14.87
C LYS A 104 -4.19 18.54 -13.66
N ASN A 105 -5.12 19.32 -13.09
CA ASN A 105 -5.98 18.89 -12.00
C ASN A 105 -6.94 17.76 -12.44
N GLU A 106 -7.49 17.87 -13.64
CA GLU A 106 -8.36 16.85 -14.23
C GLU A 106 -7.60 15.57 -14.57
N LEU A 107 -6.36 15.68 -15.04
CA LEU A 107 -5.45 14.54 -15.20
C LEU A 107 -5.18 13.81 -13.89
N MET A 108 -5.05 14.55 -12.78
CA MET A 108 -4.91 13.94 -11.46
C MET A 108 -6.19 13.22 -11.02
N ASN A 109 -7.38 13.77 -11.30
CA ASN A 109 -8.64 13.08 -11.02
C ASN A 109 -8.76 11.77 -11.81
N LEU A 110 -8.48 11.83 -13.11
CA LEU A 110 -8.44 10.64 -13.97
C LEU A 110 -7.43 9.60 -13.46
N TRP A 111 -6.26 10.05 -13.00
CA TRP A 111 -5.26 9.19 -12.38
C TRP A 111 -5.79 8.48 -11.13
N TYR A 112 -6.46 9.20 -10.22
CA TYR A 112 -7.03 8.60 -9.03
C TYR A 112 -8.11 7.56 -9.35
N GLN A 113 -8.99 7.87 -10.32
CA GLN A 113 -9.97 6.90 -10.83
C GLN A 113 -9.27 5.65 -11.37
N SER A 114 -8.20 5.83 -12.15
CA SER A 114 -7.42 4.74 -12.75
C SER A 114 -6.75 3.83 -11.73
N ILE A 115 -6.11 4.44 -10.72
CA ILE A 115 -5.48 3.71 -9.62
C ILE A 115 -6.51 2.89 -8.84
N ASN A 116 -7.67 3.47 -8.55
CA ASN A 116 -8.71 2.77 -7.81
C ASN A 116 -9.29 1.60 -8.62
N VAL A 117 -9.50 1.75 -9.92
CA VAL A 117 -9.85 0.64 -10.82
C VAL A 117 -8.79 -0.46 -10.78
N GLY A 118 -7.53 -0.10 -10.98
CA GLY A 118 -6.43 -1.06 -11.05
C GLY A 118 -6.27 -1.86 -9.76
N LYS A 119 -6.23 -1.18 -8.61
CA LYS A 119 -5.99 -1.80 -7.30
C LYS A 119 -7.22 -2.47 -6.68
N HIS A 120 -8.40 -2.32 -7.27
CA HIS A 120 -9.61 -2.96 -6.78
C HIS A 120 -9.40 -4.48 -6.68
N MET A 121 -9.72 -5.05 -5.52
CA MET A 121 -9.33 -6.42 -5.17
C MET A 121 -10.44 -7.23 -4.49
N THR A 122 -11.66 -6.71 -4.43
CA THR A 122 -12.77 -7.31 -3.67
C THR A 122 -13.06 -8.73 -4.15
N GLU A 123 -13.25 -8.94 -5.45
CA GLU A 123 -13.48 -10.26 -6.05
C GLU A 123 -12.36 -11.27 -5.73
N MET A 124 -11.10 -10.84 -5.90
CA MET A 124 -9.93 -11.68 -5.59
C MET A 124 -9.91 -12.10 -4.11
N LEU A 125 -10.22 -11.17 -3.20
CA LEU A 125 -10.27 -11.46 -1.77
C LEU A 125 -11.45 -12.37 -1.41
N GLU A 126 -12.61 -12.19 -2.03
CA GLU A 126 -13.77 -13.07 -1.81
C GLU A 126 -13.46 -14.51 -2.23
N GLU A 127 -12.85 -14.71 -3.41
CA GLU A 127 -12.42 -16.02 -3.85
C GLU A 127 -11.40 -16.64 -2.88
N LEU A 128 -10.37 -15.88 -2.49
CA LEU A 128 -9.35 -16.36 -1.55
C LEU A 128 -9.96 -16.70 -0.18
N LYS A 129 -10.91 -15.91 0.29
CA LYS A 129 -11.62 -16.15 1.55
C LYS A 129 -12.45 -17.42 1.47
N SER A 130 -13.16 -17.64 0.36
CA SER A 130 -14.00 -18.84 0.15
C SER A 130 -13.18 -20.14 0.25
N ILE A 131 -11.92 -20.12 -0.18
CA ILE A 131 -11.02 -21.25 -0.07
C ILE A 131 -10.75 -21.56 1.40
N ILE A 132 -10.26 -20.59 2.17
CA ILE A 132 -9.84 -20.79 3.56
C ILE A 132 -11.00 -20.84 4.57
N HIS A 133 -12.23 -20.47 4.16
CA HIS A 133 -13.41 -20.39 5.01
C HIS A 133 -13.68 -21.65 5.87
N PRO A 134 -13.58 -22.89 5.35
CA PRO A 134 -13.79 -24.08 6.19
C PRO A 134 -12.79 -24.22 7.35
N TYR A 135 -11.58 -23.68 7.18
CA TYR A 135 -10.58 -23.60 8.25
C TYR A 135 -10.91 -22.47 9.23
N LEU A 136 -11.40 -21.32 8.77
CA LEU A 136 -11.78 -20.19 9.64
C LEU A 136 -12.98 -20.55 10.54
N ASP A 137 -14.04 -21.13 9.99
CA ASP A 137 -15.31 -21.40 10.70
C ASP A 137 -15.14 -22.35 11.88
N LYS A 138 -14.30 -23.38 11.73
CA LYS A 138 -14.10 -24.35 12.82
C LYS A 138 -13.43 -23.71 14.03
N TYR A 139 -12.49 -22.79 13.83
CA TYR A 139 -11.81 -22.16 14.95
C TYR A 139 -12.61 -21.00 15.55
N GLU A 140 -13.54 -20.38 14.80
CA GLU A 140 -14.60 -19.56 15.44
C GLU A 140 -15.44 -20.39 16.41
N ILE A 141 -15.66 -21.68 16.13
CA ILE A 141 -16.40 -22.60 17.01
C ILE A 141 -15.54 -23.07 18.21
N VAL A 142 -14.25 -23.36 18.00
CA VAL A 142 -13.34 -23.89 19.04
C VAL A 142 -12.81 -22.79 19.98
N ASN A 143 -12.52 -21.59 19.48
CA ASN A 143 -11.87 -20.50 20.25
C ASN A 143 -12.84 -19.60 21.03
N LYS A 144 -14.05 -20.07 21.35
CA LYS A 144 -14.86 -19.36 22.36
C LYS A 144 -14.24 -19.37 23.76
N TRP A 145 -13.16 -20.14 23.97
CA TRP A 145 -12.63 -20.42 25.31
C TRP A 145 -11.09 -20.41 25.42
N ASP A 146 -10.32 -20.19 24.35
CA ASP A 146 -8.85 -20.21 24.45
C ASP A 146 -8.14 -19.23 23.49
N ASP A 147 -7.17 -18.50 24.04
CA ASP A 147 -6.53 -17.30 23.47
C ASP A 147 -5.35 -17.57 22.51
N GLU A 148 -5.04 -18.83 22.17
CA GLU A 148 -3.68 -19.17 21.69
C GLU A 148 -3.50 -19.56 20.21
N LEU A 149 -4.53 -19.63 19.38
CA LEU A 149 -4.34 -19.77 17.92
C LEU A 149 -5.47 -19.11 17.13
N TYR A 150 -5.16 -18.00 16.44
CA TYR A 150 -6.15 -17.22 15.70
C TYR A 150 -6.04 -17.44 14.18
N PRO A 151 -6.82 -18.32 13.55
CA PRO A 151 -6.97 -18.41 12.09
C PRO A 151 -7.31 -17.09 11.41
N ASP A 152 -8.04 -16.24 12.12
CA ASP A 152 -8.29 -14.84 11.74
C ASP A 152 -7.00 -14.08 11.50
N GLN A 153 -5.94 -14.38 12.25
CA GLN A 153 -4.62 -13.78 12.10
C GLN A 153 -3.95 -14.23 10.79
N THR A 154 -4.13 -15.48 10.37
CA THR A 154 -3.59 -15.96 9.07
C THR A 154 -4.26 -15.27 7.88
N TRP A 155 -5.59 -15.14 7.92
CA TRP A 155 -6.35 -14.38 6.93
C TRP A 155 -5.95 -12.91 6.97
N TYR A 156 -5.97 -12.28 8.15
CA TYR A 156 -5.59 -10.89 8.39
C TYR A 156 -4.22 -10.55 7.80
N TRP A 157 -3.18 -11.32 8.14
CA TRP A 157 -1.83 -11.06 7.65
C TRP A 157 -1.72 -11.22 6.13
N SER A 158 -2.48 -12.14 5.57
CA SER A 158 -2.49 -12.35 4.12
C SER A 158 -3.13 -11.15 3.40
N VAL A 159 -4.27 -10.65 3.87
CA VAL A 159 -4.92 -9.43 3.36
C VAL A 159 -4.03 -8.20 3.57
N TYR A 160 -3.43 -8.07 4.75
CA TYR A 160 -2.50 -6.98 5.08
C TYR A 160 -1.33 -6.94 4.07
N ASN A 161 -0.68 -8.07 3.84
CA ASN A 161 0.45 -8.17 2.92
C ASN A 161 0.05 -7.90 1.46
N ILE A 162 -1.14 -8.33 1.02
CA ILE A 162 -1.69 -7.98 -0.30
C ILE A 162 -1.82 -6.45 -0.40
N GLY A 163 -2.46 -5.83 0.59
CA GLY A 163 -2.65 -4.38 0.64
C GLY A 163 -1.34 -3.60 0.60
N GLU A 164 -0.32 -4.02 1.36
CA GLU A 164 1.00 -3.37 1.33
C GLU A 164 1.64 -3.42 -0.06
N ILE A 165 1.63 -4.58 -0.73
CA ILE A 165 2.23 -4.73 -2.06
C ILE A 165 1.52 -3.85 -3.09
N LEU A 166 0.18 -3.80 -3.06
CA LEU A 166 -0.59 -2.93 -3.96
C LEU A 166 -0.34 -1.45 -3.67
N PHE A 167 -0.17 -1.08 -2.39
CA PHE A 167 0.14 0.28 -1.99
C PHE A 167 1.52 0.75 -2.47
N ASP A 168 2.52 -0.14 -2.42
CA ASP A 168 3.86 0.17 -2.91
C ASP A 168 3.84 0.46 -4.42
N ILE A 169 3.02 -0.30 -5.17
CA ILE A 169 2.79 -0.06 -6.60
C ILE A 169 2.05 1.27 -6.82
N GLU A 170 0.96 1.52 -6.10
CA GLU A 170 0.22 2.80 -6.14
C GLU A 170 1.15 3.99 -5.92
N THR A 171 2.01 3.90 -4.92
CA THR A 171 2.97 4.96 -4.55
C THR A 171 4.00 5.19 -5.65
N LYS A 172 4.62 4.11 -6.16
CA LYS A 172 5.60 4.18 -7.22
C LYS A 172 5.01 4.84 -8.48
N TYR A 173 3.90 4.30 -8.97
CA TYR A 173 3.26 4.78 -10.19
C TYR A 173 2.70 6.20 -10.04
N THR A 174 2.19 6.57 -8.85
CA THR A 174 1.72 7.93 -8.61
C THR A 174 2.85 8.95 -8.67
N ASN A 175 4.03 8.60 -8.13
CA ASN A 175 5.19 9.49 -8.17
C ASN A 175 5.73 9.64 -9.59
N GLU A 176 5.80 8.55 -10.35
CA GLU A 176 6.16 8.56 -11.77
C GLU A 176 5.15 9.35 -12.60
N PHE A 177 3.84 9.21 -12.38
CA PHE A 177 2.81 10.00 -13.04
C PHE A 177 2.96 11.51 -12.75
N LYS A 178 3.21 11.88 -11.49
CA LYS A 178 3.49 13.28 -11.12
C LYS A 178 4.75 13.81 -11.85
N SER A 179 5.79 12.98 -11.97
CA SER A 179 7.00 13.32 -12.72
C SER A 179 6.70 13.53 -14.20
N LEU A 180 5.90 12.67 -14.82
CA LEU A 180 5.42 12.80 -16.20
C LEU A 180 4.70 14.15 -16.40
N LEU A 181 3.82 14.54 -15.46
CA LEU A 181 3.09 15.82 -15.51
C LEU A 181 3.95 17.07 -15.26
N ASN A 182 5.22 16.90 -14.87
CA ASN A 182 6.17 18.01 -14.70
C ASN A 182 7.07 18.20 -15.93
N GLN A 183 6.95 17.31 -16.92
CA GLN A 183 7.68 17.38 -18.19
C GLN A 183 6.73 17.83 -19.31
N LYS A 184 7.23 17.90 -20.54
CA LYS A 184 6.37 18.01 -21.72
C LYS A 184 5.77 16.62 -22.00
N TYR A 185 4.45 16.49 -21.96
CA TYR A 185 3.72 15.25 -22.20
C TYR A 185 2.69 15.44 -23.31
N THR A 186 2.37 14.34 -24.00
CA THR A 186 1.26 14.25 -24.95
C THR A 186 0.09 13.50 -24.33
N LEU A 187 -1.06 13.60 -24.98
CA LEU A 187 -2.24 12.80 -24.65
C LEU A 187 -1.92 11.29 -24.64
N ASP A 188 -1.16 10.82 -25.63
CA ASP A 188 -0.75 9.41 -25.73
C ASP A 188 0.18 9.00 -24.59
N ASN A 189 1.07 9.89 -24.14
CA ASN A 189 1.90 9.59 -22.97
C ASN A 189 1.03 9.33 -21.73
N ILE A 190 -0.02 10.14 -21.51
CA ILE A 190 -0.96 9.96 -20.39
C ILE A 190 -1.71 8.63 -20.52
N LYS A 191 -2.34 8.37 -21.68
CA LYS A 191 -3.13 7.15 -21.91
C LYS A 191 -2.26 5.90 -21.74
N ASN A 192 -1.10 5.87 -22.37
CA ASN A 192 -0.19 4.72 -22.32
C ASN A 192 0.30 4.48 -20.88
N TYR A 193 0.58 5.55 -20.13
CA TYR A 193 0.99 5.42 -18.73
C TYR A 193 -0.14 4.83 -17.87
N ILE A 194 -1.36 5.34 -18.00
CA ILE A 194 -2.54 4.80 -17.30
C ILE A 194 -2.75 3.31 -17.65
N TYR A 195 -2.74 2.95 -18.93
CA TYR A 195 -2.89 1.55 -19.33
C TYR A 195 -1.79 0.66 -18.75
N SER A 196 -0.53 1.10 -18.79
CA SER A 196 0.58 0.33 -18.23
C SER A 196 0.44 0.10 -16.72
N CYS A 197 -0.13 1.07 -15.99
CA CYS A 197 -0.39 0.94 -14.56
C CYS A 197 -1.48 -0.11 -14.29
N ILE A 198 -2.57 -0.08 -15.05
CA ILE A 198 -3.66 -1.05 -14.91
C ILE A 198 -3.17 -2.47 -15.18
N VAL A 199 -2.42 -2.66 -16.28
CA VAL A 199 -1.80 -3.96 -16.62
C VAL A 199 -0.89 -4.43 -15.48
N LYS A 200 -0.08 -3.53 -14.90
CA LYS A 200 0.79 -3.89 -13.77
C LYS A 200 0.01 -4.37 -12.55
N PHE A 201 -1.11 -3.72 -12.23
CA PHE A 201 -1.97 -4.16 -11.14
C PHE A 201 -2.60 -5.52 -11.42
N GLU A 202 -3.01 -5.80 -12.65
CA GLU A 202 -3.57 -7.10 -13.03
C GLU A 202 -2.55 -8.23 -12.87
N GLU A 203 -1.33 -8.04 -13.37
CA GLU A 203 -0.23 -8.99 -13.21
C GLU A 203 0.02 -9.31 -11.73
N ILE A 204 0.16 -8.27 -10.91
CA ILE A 204 0.49 -8.44 -9.49
C ILE A 204 -0.67 -9.08 -8.73
N LYS A 205 -1.93 -8.68 -9.01
CA LYS A 205 -3.09 -9.34 -8.42
C LYS A 205 -3.13 -10.82 -8.77
N GLN A 206 -2.84 -11.19 -10.02
CA GLN A 206 -2.80 -12.59 -10.43
C GLN A 206 -1.69 -13.38 -9.72
N GLU A 207 -0.49 -12.80 -9.59
CA GLU A 207 0.61 -13.40 -8.84
C GLU A 207 0.26 -13.62 -7.36
N LEU A 208 -0.32 -12.59 -6.72
CA LEU A 208 -0.75 -12.64 -5.33
C LEU A 208 -1.87 -13.67 -5.12
N TYR A 209 -2.88 -13.68 -6.00
CA TYR A 209 -3.93 -14.69 -5.97
C TYR A 209 -3.36 -16.10 -6.01
N ASN A 210 -2.48 -16.39 -6.98
CA ASN A 210 -1.87 -17.71 -7.11
C ASN A 210 -1.05 -18.11 -5.88
N LYS A 211 -0.29 -17.16 -5.31
CA LYS A 211 0.50 -17.36 -4.10
C LYS A 211 -0.38 -17.71 -2.90
N TYR A 212 -1.42 -16.91 -2.63
CA TYR A 212 -2.27 -17.10 -1.46
C TYR A 212 -3.24 -18.27 -1.62
N LYS A 213 -3.71 -18.54 -2.84
CA LYS A 213 -4.49 -19.74 -3.17
C LYS A 213 -3.72 -21.00 -2.80
N LYS A 214 -2.47 -21.15 -3.25
CA LYS A 214 -1.61 -22.29 -2.89
C LYS A 214 -1.41 -22.40 -1.38
N LYS A 215 -1.12 -21.28 -0.72
CA LYS A 215 -0.96 -21.23 0.75
C LYS A 215 -2.22 -21.72 1.47
N PHE A 216 -3.40 -21.23 1.08
CA PHE A 216 -4.66 -21.60 1.72
C PHE A 216 -5.09 -23.03 1.42
N GLN A 217 -4.87 -23.51 0.20
CA GLN A 217 -5.07 -24.92 -0.14
C GLN A 217 -4.19 -25.84 0.71
N TYR A 218 -2.91 -25.51 0.86
CA TYR A 218 -2.01 -26.27 1.72
C TYR A 218 -2.49 -26.31 3.18
N ILE A 219 -2.92 -25.17 3.74
CA ILE A 219 -3.47 -25.10 5.10
C ILE A 219 -4.71 -26.01 5.24
N LEU A 220 -5.60 -26.00 4.26
CA LEU A 220 -6.79 -26.85 4.26
C LEU A 220 -6.47 -28.35 4.13
N GLU A 221 -5.46 -28.70 3.34
CA GLU A 221 -5.00 -30.09 3.20
C GLU A 221 -4.42 -30.60 4.51
N GLN A 222 -3.52 -29.83 5.14
CA GLN A 222 -2.99 -30.17 6.47
C GLN A 222 -4.11 -30.30 7.50
N TYR A 223 -5.07 -29.38 7.45
CA TYR A 223 -6.27 -29.42 8.29
C TYR A 223 -7.09 -30.71 8.12
N LYS A 224 -7.31 -31.16 6.88
CA LYS A 224 -8.04 -32.41 6.58
C LYS A 224 -7.29 -33.68 7.01
N LEU A 225 -5.96 -33.64 7.10
CA LEU A 225 -5.15 -34.79 7.52
C LEU A 225 -5.09 -34.94 9.05
N CYS A 226 -5.30 -33.86 9.80
CA CYS A 226 -5.27 -33.85 11.27
C CYS A 226 -6.65 -34.06 11.92
N CYS A 227 -7.72 -34.18 11.14
CA CYS A 227 -9.09 -34.40 11.61
C CYS A 227 -9.64 -35.72 11.07
#